data_AF-A0A842KXK0-F1
#
_entry.id   AF-A0A842KXK0-F1
#
_cell.length_a   1.000
_cell.length_b   1.000
_cell.length_c   1.000
_cell.angle_alpha   90.00
_cell.angle_beta   90.00
_cell.angle_gamma   90.00
#
_symmetry.space_group_name_H-M   'P 1'
#
loop_
_entity.id
_entity.type
_entity.pdbx_description
1 polymer ?
#
loop_
_entity_poly.entity_id
_entity_poly.type
_entity_poly.pdbx_seq_one_letter_code
_entity_poly.pdbx_strand_id
1 'polypeptide(L)'
;MLESVSSEVSVENFIEFMELMKKVEGEISYKRVYEFLINSILGINPLANNFLSFQINLKEENKIETLKIFCEAYLKYIQGTLRSRIKLIFNIFEKEMFLQILPYILDIIESGGNVMIVVEPTETVSYIGIRKSFSSTDIVSAGTIILHSLAVNLPRLAYAGAEETFLKSLLKIKLQKAHDAVETRRNNLINLMEKEILYLYEYNNELFSKNFLSIVNLVGLDELAKFVASQDEEEQNRMWIKFMEFSKKVLEECGKGAGLRVLPAVYVDDSSRRFYDMDRENIPKEFIEKINAGRYSQTPVLDIKDIGNESLIRRLQSRIGATDGGYHVILDVSTDDGDSLLEDSITEAISKLSVIKIRKKMISCATCGTKSMLQSRCPKCGSAKVLVLQTDN
;
A
#
# COMPACT_ATOMS: atom_id res chain seq x y z
N MET A 1 -19.11 8.57 -1.81
CA MET A 1 -17.79 8.37 -2.48
C MET A 1 -17.27 6.95 -2.28
N LEU A 2 -17.06 6.50 -1.04
CA LEU A 2 -16.47 5.18 -0.77
C LEU A 2 -17.32 3.99 -1.26
N GLU A 3 -18.65 4.09 -1.26
CA GLU A 3 -19.53 3.03 -1.81
C GLU A 3 -19.33 2.76 -3.31
N SER A 4 -18.76 3.72 -4.05
CA SER A 4 -18.51 3.62 -5.48
C SER A 4 -17.11 3.08 -5.82
N VAL A 5 -16.29 2.76 -4.81
CA VAL A 5 -14.90 2.33 -4.96
C VAL A 5 -14.65 1.06 -4.14
N SER A 6 -13.93 0.10 -4.72
CA SER A 6 -13.70 -1.21 -4.11
C SER A 6 -12.49 -1.29 -3.17
N SER A 7 -11.60 -0.29 -3.18
CA SER A 7 -10.30 -0.33 -2.47
C SER A 7 -9.98 0.96 -1.71
N GLU A 8 -9.30 1.92 -2.32
CA GLU A 8 -8.78 3.10 -1.61
C GLU A 8 -9.32 4.37 -2.24
N VAL A 9 -9.76 5.30 -1.41
CA VAL A 9 -9.89 6.71 -1.78
C VAL A 9 -8.77 7.46 -1.08
N SER A 10 -7.88 8.08 -1.86
CA SER A 10 -6.76 8.85 -1.33
C SER A 10 -7.04 10.34 -1.50
N VAL A 11 -6.97 11.07 -0.38
CA VAL A 11 -7.09 12.53 -0.35
C VAL A 11 -5.69 13.12 -0.22
N GLU A 12 -5.26 13.81 -1.27
CA GLU A 12 -3.96 14.46 -1.35
C GLU A 12 -4.03 15.88 -0.78
N ASN A 13 -2.90 16.36 -0.23
CA ASN A 13 -2.75 17.71 0.30
C ASN A 13 -3.81 18.10 1.36
N PHE A 14 -4.14 17.15 2.24
CA PHE A 14 -5.25 17.34 3.19
C PHE A 14 -4.97 18.45 4.21
N ILE A 15 -3.71 18.62 4.62
CA ILE A 15 -3.31 19.67 5.56
C ILE A 15 -3.42 21.04 4.91
N GLU A 16 -3.06 21.16 3.65
CA GLU A 16 -3.18 22.38 2.86
C GLU A 16 -4.65 22.79 2.71
N PHE A 17 -5.55 21.82 2.50
CA PHE A 17 -7.00 22.05 2.54
C PHE A 17 -7.46 22.57 3.90
N MET A 18 -6.99 21.97 4.99
CA MET A 18 -7.30 22.44 6.34
C MET A 18 -6.81 23.88 6.55
N GLU A 19 -5.57 24.20 6.20
CA GLU A 19 -5.03 25.58 6.30
C GLU A 19 -5.85 26.59 5.50
N LEU A 20 -6.37 26.21 4.33
CA LEU A 20 -7.28 27.05 3.57
C LEU A 20 -8.58 27.31 4.35
N MET A 21 -9.17 26.26 4.94
CA MET A 21 -10.37 26.40 5.78
C MET A 21 -10.12 27.27 7.01
N LYS A 22 -8.95 27.15 7.65
CA LYS A 22 -8.53 28.03 8.76
C LYS A 22 -8.57 29.50 8.38
N LYS A 23 -8.09 29.84 7.18
CA LYS A 23 -8.10 31.23 6.68
C LYS A 23 -9.51 31.76 6.46
N VAL A 24 -10.44 30.90 6.04
CA VAL A 24 -11.84 31.27 5.78
C VAL A 24 -12.64 31.39 7.08
N GLU A 25 -12.41 30.50 8.03
CA GLU A 25 -13.25 30.34 9.23
C GLU A 25 -12.60 30.87 10.51
N GLY A 26 -11.36 31.32 10.45
CA GLY A 26 -10.58 31.88 11.56
C GLY A 26 -9.82 30.85 12.37
N GLU A 27 -10.38 29.67 12.63
CA GLU A 27 -9.75 28.61 13.42
C GLU A 27 -10.16 27.21 12.96
N ILE A 28 -9.22 26.26 13.02
CA ILE A 28 -9.54 24.82 12.98
C ILE A 28 -9.44 24.28 14.40
N SER A 29 -10.57 23.87 14.97
CA SER A 29 -10.58 23.22 16.27
C SER A 29 -10.44 21.70 16.16
N TYR A 30 -9.80 21.11 17.17
CA TYR A 30 -9.74 19.67 17.39
C TYR A 30 -11.10 18.97 17.19
N LYS A 31 -12.16 19.55 17.79
CA LYS A 31 -13.51 18.98 17.75
C LYS A 31 -14.02 18.85 16.31
N ARG A 32 -13.80 19.87 15.48
CA ARG A 32 -14.25 19.88 14.10
C ARG A 32 -13.51 18.85 13.24
N VAL A 33 -12.20 18.69 13.45
CA VAL A 33 -11.41 17.67 12.76
C VAL A 33 -11.87 16.27 13.17
N TYR A 34 -12.10 16.05 14.47
CA TYR A 34 -12.61 14.78 14.97
C TYR A 34 -13.98 14.42 14.39
N GLU A 35 -14.92 15.38 14.35
CA GLU A 35 -16.23 15.21 13.72
C GLU A 35 -16.12 14.91 12.23
N PHE A 36 -15.22 15.59 11.51
CA PHE A 36 -14.94 15.31 10.10
C PHE A 36 -14.44 13.87 9.89
N LEU A 37 -13.52 13.39 10.73
CA LEU A 37 -12.99 12.02 10.62
C LEU A 37 -14.09 10.97 10.85
N ILE A 38 -14.96 11.16 11.84
CA ILE A 38 -16.11 10.28 12.05
C ILE A 38 -17.03 10.30 10.84
N ASN A 39 -17.41 11.50 10.38
CA ASN A 39 -18.37 11.65 9.28
C ASN A 39 -17.83 11.12 7.95
N SER A 40 -16.50 11.13 7.75
CA SER A 40 -15.85 10.61 6.55
C SER A 40 -16.02 9.09 6.37
N ILE A 41 -16.34 8.37 7.44
CA ILE A 41 -16.52 6.92 7.42
C ILE A 41 -17.96 6.46 7.69
N LEU A 42 -18.87 7.39 8.00
CA LEU A 42 -20.28 7.08 8.18
C LEU A 42 -20.86 6.56 6.86
N GLY A 43 -21.66 5.49 6.95
CA GLY A 43 -22.29 4.85 5.78
C GLY A 43 -21.40 3.85 5.04
N ILE A 44 -20.10 3.72 5.38
CA ILE A 44 -19.29 2.64 4.80
C ILE A 44 -19.82 1.29 5.28
N ASN A 45 -20.13 0.39 4.34
CA ASN A 45 -20.47 -0.99 4.66
C ASN A 45 -19.36 -1.62 5.53
N PRO A 46 -19.67 -2.08 6.76
CA PRO A 46 -18.68 -2.66 7.66
C PRO A 46 -17.93 -3.88 7.10
N LEU A 47 -18.51 -4.56 6.11
CA LEU A 47 -17.91 -5.70 5.42
C LEU A 47 -17.11 -5.33 4.16
N ALA A 48 -17.23 -4.09 3.67
CA ALA A 48 -16.44 -3.66 2.52
C ALA A 48 -14.94 -3.61 2.90
N ASN A 49 -14.05 -3.85 1.94
CA ASN A 49 -12.61 -3.69 2.13
C ASN A 49 -12.12 -2.27 1.83
N ASN A 50 -13.03 -1.37 1.49
CA ASN A 50 -12.66 0.00 1.16
C ASN A 50 -12.24 0.81 2.40
N PHE A 51 -11.40 1.81 2.15
CA PHE A 51 -10.88 2.70 3.19
C PHE A 51 -10.46 4.06 2.59
N LEU A 52 -10.29 5.03 3.48
CA LEU A 52 -9.82 6.37 3.17
C LEU A 52 -8.34 6.48 3.56
N SER A 53 -7.53 7.10 2.72
CA SER A 53 -6.17 7.51 3.07
C SER A 53 -6.01 9.02 2.96
N PHE A 54 -5.30 9.61 3.91
CA PHE A 54 -4.91 11.01 3.88
C PHE A 54 -3.41 11.12 3.65
N GLN A 55 -3.03 11.88 2.62
CA GLN A 55 -1.64 12.21 2.38
C GLN A 55 -1.28 13.52 3.08
N ILE A 56 -0.24 13.43 3.91
CA ILE A 56 0.22 14.48 4.79
C ILE A 56 1.62 14.86 4.35
N ASN A 57 1.75 16.02 3.72
CA ASN A 57 3.04 16.53 3.28
C ASN A 57 3.73 17.30 4.40
N LEU A 58 4.91 16.82 4.81
CA LEU A 58 5.76 17.48 5.79
C LEU A 58 6.80 18.32 5.02
N LYS A 59 6.38 19.54 4.63
CA LYS A 59 7.14 20.50 3.78
C LYS A 59 7.34 21.90 4.36
N GLU A 60 6.41 22.38 5.19
CA GLU A 60 6.42 23.76 5.67
C GLU A 60 6.17 23.81 7.18
N GLU A 61 7.12 24.37 7.93
CA GLU A 61 7.07 24.45 9.39
C GLU A 61 5.84 25.22 9.93
N ASN A 62 5.33 26.20 9.16
CA ASN A 62 4.16 27.00 9.55
C ASN A 62 2.84 26.21 9.68
N LYS A 63 2.79 24.94 9.23
CA LYS A 63 1.60 24.06 9.31
C LYS A 63 1.65 23.09 10.51
N ILE A 64 2.70 23.16 11.33
CA ILE A 64 2.93 22.16 12.39
C ILE A 64 1.79 22.12 13.42
N GLU A 65 1.18 23.26 13.73
CA GLU A 65 0.10 23.32 14.71
C GLU A 65 -1.17 22.60 14.21
N THR A 66 -1.55 22.84 12.95
CA THR A 66 -2.68 22.16 12.31
C THR A 66 -2.41 20.66 12.17
N LEU A 67 -1.16 20.27 11.90
CA LEU A 67 -0.73 18.87 11.90
C LEU A 67 -0.91 18.21 13.26
N LYS A 68 -0.52 18.87 14.35
CA LYS A 68 -0.70 18.36 15.72
C LYS A 68 -2.17 18.15 16.05
N ILE A 69 -3.00 19.18 15.82
CA ILE A 69 -4.46 19.11 16.02
C ILE A 69 -5.06 17.94 15.23
N PHE A 70 -4.64 17.74 13.99
CA PHE A 70 -5.09 16.61 13.17
C PHE A 70 -4.67 15.26 13.75
N CYS A 71 -3.40 15.11 14.15
CA CYS A 71 -2.90 13.87 14.72
C CYS A 71 -3.60 13.51 16.03
N GLU A 72 -3.84 14.49 16.91
CA GLU A 72 -4.58 14.31 18.16
C GLU A 72 -6.04 13.89 17.91
N ALA A 73 -6.70 14.55 16.96
CA ALA A 73 -8.08 14.20 16.58
C ALA A 73 -8.14 12.79 15.99
N TYR A 74 -7.18 12.41 15.15
CA TYR A 74 -7.07 11.07 14.59
C TYR A 74 -6.76 10.01 15.64
N LEU A 75 -5.88 10.30 16.60
CA LEU A 75 -5.59 9.44 17.74
C LEU A 75 -6.87 9.13 18.52
N LYS A 76 -7.68 10.15 18.82
CA LYS A 76 -8.96 9.96 19.50
C LYS A 76 -9.94 9.11 18.69
N TYR A 77 -10.01 9.36 17.38
CA TYR A 77 -10.83 8.57 16.47
C TYR A 77 -10.40 7.10 16.47
N ILE A 78 -9.10 6.82 16.44
CA ILE A 78 -8.60 5.44 16.53
C ILE A 78 -9.00 4.83 17.88
N GLN A 79 -8.78 5.52 18.99
CA GLN A 79 -9.15 5.00 20.32
C GLN A 79 -10.64 4.66 20.43
N GLY A 80 -11.51 5.40 19.72
CA GLY A 80 -12.95 5.15 19.66
C GLY A 80 -13.42 4.09 18.66
N THR A 81 -12.53 3.55 17.82
CA THR A 81 -12.91 2.60 16.75
C THR A 81 -12.25 1.23 16.92
N LEU A 82 -13.01 0.16 16.66
CA LEU A 82 -12.49 -1.22 16.68
C LEU A 82 -11.41 -1.42 15.62
N ARG A 83 -11.70 -1.05 14.36
CA ARG A 83 -10.76 -1.09 13.22
C ARG A 83 -10.81 0.23 12.48
N SER A 84 -9.69 0.93 12.40
CA SER A 84 -9.62 2.19 11.65
C SER A 84 -9.78 1.95 10.15
N ARG A 85 -10.78 2.65 9.57
CA ARG A 85 -11.03 2.80 8.13
C ARG A 85 -10.28 3.97 7.50
N ILE A 86 -9.53 4.71 8.30
CA ILE A 86 -8.70 5.83 7.85
C ILE A 86 -7.24 5.40 8.00
N LYS A 87 -6.44 5.72 6.98
CA LYS A 87 -5.01 5.42 6.91
C LYS A 87 -4.26 6.73 6.71
N LEU A 88 -3.11 6.89 7.35
CA LEU A 88 -2.27 8.07 7.17
C LEU A 88 -1.03 7.72 6.36
N ILE A 89 -0.69 8.60 5.42
CA ILE A 89 0.55 8.54 4.63
C ILE A 89 1.31 9.83 4.89
N PHE A 90 2.45 9.75 5.58
CA PHE A 90 3.33 10.88 5.84
C PHE A 90 4.40 10.96 4.76
N ASN A 91 4.35 12.01 3.95
CA ASN A 91 5.32 12.33 2.93
C ASN A 91 6.36 13.27 3.53
N ILE A 92 7.56 12.76 3.80
CA ILE A 92 8.66 13.51 4.42
C ILE A 92 9.45 14.22 3.31
N PHE A 93 9.30 15.54 3.22
CA PHE A 93 10.17 16.39 2.40
C PHE A 93 11.23 17.09 3.25
N GLU A 94 10.89 17.38 4.51
CA GLU A 94 11.80 17.95 5.51
C GLU A 94 11.85 17.01 6.74
N LYS A 95 13.04 16.51 7.08
CA LYS A 95 13.22 15.53 8.16
C LYS A 95 12.92 16.14 9.53
N GLU A 96 13.26 17.41 9.71
CA GLU A 96 13.05 18.18 10.94
C GLU A 96 11.56 18.24 11.30
N MET A 97 10.69 18.43 10.30
CA MET A 97 9.24 18.41 10.49
C MET A 97 8.74 17.05 10.95
N PHE A 98 9.28 15.96 10.37
CA PHE A 98 8.93 14.62 10.79
C PHE A 98 9.29 14.38 12.26
N LEU A 99 10.49 14.79 12.69
CA LEU A 99 10.90 14.66 14.09
C LEU A 99 10.00 15.43 15.06
N GLN A 100 9.48 16.61 14.65
CA GLN A 100 8.55 17.38 15.48
C GLN A 100 7.18 16.71 15.67
N ILE A 101 6.72 15.90 14.71
CA ILE A 101 5.41 15.22 14.76
C ILE A 101 5.53 13.74 15.16
N LEU A 102 6.75 13.19 15.19
CA LEU A 102 7.03 11.78 15.49
C LEU A 102 6.36 11.30 16.80
N PRO A 103 6.38 12.05 17.92
CA PRO A 103 5.68 11.62 19.13
C PRO A 103 4.18 11.31 18.91
N TYR A 104 3.50 12.12 18.10
CA TYR A 104 2.10 11.89 17.76
C TYR A 104 1.93 10.68 16.84
N ILE A 105 2.87 10.44 15.92
CA ILE A 105 2.87 9.27 15.05
C ILE A 105 3.06 7.99 15.89
N LEU A 106 3.95 8.02 16.89
CA LEU A 106 4.16 6.92 17.83
C LEU A 106 2.87 6.60 18.59
N ASP A 107 2.22 7.60 19.19
CA ASP A 107 0.94 7.43 19.90
C ASP A 107 -0.16 6.83 19.00
N ILE A 108 -0.19 7.25 17.73
CA ILE A 108 -1.09 6.71 16.71
C ILE A 108 -0.79 5.23 16.47
N ILE A 109 0.48 4.85 16.27
CA ILE A 109 0.90 3.46 16.05
C ILE A 109 0.56 2.60 17.26
N GLU A 110 0.90 3.05 18.47
CA GLU A 110 0.60 2.38 19.74
C GLU A 110 -0.91 2.18 19.97
N SER A 111 -1.73 3.07 19.42
CA SER A 111 -3.19 2.96 19.49
C SER A 111 -3.81 2.07 18.40
N GLY A 112 -2.99 1.43 17.56
CA GLY A 112 -3.42 0.58 16.44
C GLY A 112 -3.75 1.35 15.16
N GLY A 113 -3.28 2.59 15.06
CA GLY A 113 -3.40 3.46 13.91
C GLY A 113 -2.54 3.00 12.74
N ASN A 114 -3.06 3.20 11.53
CA ASN A 114 -2.42 2.74 10.32
C ASN A 114 -1.57 3.85 9.71
N VAL A 115 -0.27 3.62 9.61
CA VAL A 115 0.70 4.63 9.18
C VAL A 115 1.57 4.06 8.05
N MET A 116 1.75 4.87 7.02
CA MET A 116 2.75 4.70 5.98
C MET A 116 3.62 5.96 5.95
N ILE A 117 4.91 5.78 5.71
CA ILE A 117 5.90 6.85 5.62
C ILE A 117 6.56 6.73 4.26
N VAL A 118 6.64 7.86 3.56
CA VAL A 118 7.30 7.98 2.25
C VAL A 118 8.34 9.08 2.37
N VAL A 119 9.60 8.72 2.12
CA VAL A 119 10.75 9.62 2.27
C VAL A 119 11.10 10.21 0.92
N GLU A 120 11.19 11.55 0.87
CA GLU A 120 11.51 12.34 -0.33
C GLU A 120 10.70 11.90 -1.56
N PRO A 121 9.35 11.87 -1.48
CA PRO A 121 8.55 11.35 -2.57
C PRO A 121 8.70 12.20 -3.84
N THR A 122 9.02 11.54 -4.94
CA THR A 122 8.96 12.09 -6.29
C THR A 122 7.58 11.93 -6.93
N GLU A 123 6.75 11.03 -6.38
CA GLU A 123 5.43 10.67 -6.88
C GLU A 123 4.48 10.37 -5.70
N THR A 124 3.18 10.50 -5.93
CA THR A 124 2.16 10.12 -4.95
C THR A 124 2.11 8.60 -4.78
N VAL A 125 2.18 8.12 -3.54
CA VAL A 125 2.09 6.68 -3.20
C VAL A 125 0.81 6.42 -2.41
N SER A 126 0.01 5.44 -2.83
CA SER A 126 -1.18 4.98 -2.09
C SER A 126 -0.81 4.13 -0.87
N TYR A 127 -1.74 3.92 0.06
CA TYR A 127 -1.50 3.16 1.28
C TYR A 127 -1.20 1.66 1.03
N ILE A 128 -1.70 1.11 -0.08
CA ILE A 128 -1.33 -0.24 -0.55
C ILE A 128 0.01 -0.28 -1.29
N GLY A 129 0.67 0.86 -1.47
CA GLY A 129 1.99 0.98 -2.07
C GLY A 129 2.01 1.17 -3.58
N ILE A 130 0.85 1.31 -4.24
CA ILE A 130 0.76 1.67 -5.67
C ILE A 130 1.24 3.11 -5.85
N ARG A 131 2.11 3.34 -6.83
CA ARG A 131 2.63 4.66 -7.20
C ARG A 131 1.83 5.25 -8.36
N LYS A 132 1.43 6.51 -8.20
CA LYS A 132 0.84 7.32 -9.27
C LYS A 132 1.95 7.96 -10.09
N SER A 133 2.60 7.16 -10.93
CA SER A 133 3.51 7.71 -11.92
C SER A 133 2.68 8.24 -13.10
N PHE A 134 2.49 9.56 -13.18
CA PHE A 134 1.99 10.26 -14.38
C PHE A 134 3.10 11.15 -14.92
N SER A 135 3.17 11.33 -16.24
CA SER A 135 4.11 12.32 -16.77
C SER A 135 3.60 13.72 -16.41
N SER A 136 4.49 14.67 -16.13
CA SER A 136 4.13 16.06 -15.81
C SER A 136 3.37 16.78 -16.94
N THR A 137 3.34 16.19 -18.14
CA THR A 137 2.62 16.67 -19.32
C THR A 137 1.20 16.11 -19.46
N ASP A 138 0.84 15.08 -18.69
CA ASP A 138 -0.54 14.58 -18.64
C ASP A 138 -1.33 15.47 -17.70
N ILE A 139 -2.26 16.27 -18.23
CA ILE A 139 -3.14 17.16 -17.44
C ILE A 139 -3.75 16.36 -16.29
N VAL A 140 -3.33 16.65 -15.06
CA VAL A 140 -3.84 15.99 -13.85
C VAL A 140 -5.18 16.63 -13.52
N SER A 141 -6.26 15.95 -13.92
CA SER A 141 -7.59 16.19 -13.38
C SER A 141 -7.56 16.07 -11.85
N ALA A 142 -8.43 16.82 -11.14
CA ALA A 142 -8.46 16.86 -9.67
C ALA A 142 -8.60 15.47 -8.99
N GLY A 143 -9.07 14.45 -9.72
CA GLY A 143 -9.07 13.06 -9.32
C GLY A 143 -8.46 12.14 -10.38
N THR A 144 -7.66 11.18 -9.94
CA THR A 144 -7.13 10.08 -10.75
C THR A 144 -7.83 8.78 -10.38
N ILE A 145 -8.29 8.02 -11.37
CA ILE A 145 -8.80 6.66 -11.17
C ILE A 145 -7.69 5.66 -11.52
N ILE A 146 -7.36 4.79 -10.56
CA ILE A 146 -6.43 3.67 -10.78
C ILE A 146 -7.24 2.39 -10.94
N LEU A 147 -7.09 1.73 -12.08
CA LEU A 147 -7.65 0.42 -12.34
C LEU A 147 -6.64 -0.65 -11.93
N HIS A 148 -6.81 -1.22 -10.75
CA HIS A 148 -5.95 -2.30 -10.28
C HIS A 148 -6.82 -3.47 -9.83
N SER A 149 -6.45 -4.69 -10.22
CA SER A 149 -7.11 -5.94 -9.78
C SER A 149 -6.51 -7.20 -10.40
N LEU A 150 -5.55 -7.10 -11.32
CA LEU A 150 -5.05 -8.27 -12.03
C LEU A 150 -3.71 -8.70 -11.45
N ALA A 151 -3.63 -9.97 -11.03
CA ALA A 151 -2.40 -10.57 -10.53
C ALA A 151 -1.87 -11.63 -11.51
N VAL A 152 -0.54 -11.68 -11.68
CA VAL A 152 0.16 -12.68 -12.47
C VAL A 152 0.92 -13.61 -11.52
N ASN A 153 0.60 -14.90 -11.59
CA ASN A 153 1.29 -15.96 -10.87
C ASN A 153 2.63 -16.27 -11.56
N LEU A 154 3.72 -15.72 -11.03
CA LEU A 154 5.07 -15.92 -11.56
C LEU A 154 5.70 -17.28 -11.21
N PRO A 155 5.51 -17.84 -10.01
CA PRO A 155 5.98 -19.19 -9.69
C PRO A 155 5.53 -20.24 -10.71
N ARG A 156 4.30 -20.11 -11.24
CA ARG A 156 3.77 -20.99 -12.29
C ARG A 156 4.66 -21.05 -13.53
N LEU A 157 5.37 -19.97 -13.86
CA LEU A 157 6.28 -19.92 -15.00
C LEU A 157 7.48 -20.85 -14.78
N ALA A 158 8.04 -20.84 -13.56
CA ALA A 158 9.20 -21.62 -13.20
C ALA A 158 8.97 -23.14 -13.30
N TYR A 159 7.73 -23.60 -13.14
CA TYR A 159 7.39 -25.02 -13.30
C TYR A 159 7.47 -25.51 -14.75
N ALA A 160 7.46 -24.61 -15.73
CA ALA A 160 7.60 -24.96 -17.14
C ALA A 160 9.08 -25.11 -17.57
N GLY A 161 10.03 -24.58 -16.78
CA GLY A 161 11.46 -24.64 -17.06
C GLY A 161 12.25 -23.58 -16.31
N ALA A 162 13.58 -23.72 -16.26
CA ALA A 162 14.47 -22.80 -15.54
C ALA A 162 15.22 -21.81 -16.45
N GLU A 163 15.15 -21.98 -17.77
CA GLU A 163 15.89 -21.13 -18.70
C GLU A 163 15.27 -19.72 -18.76
N GLU A 164 16.08 -18.69 -18.52
CA GLU A 164 15.64 -17.30 -18.46
C GLU A 164 14.90 -16.85 -19.73
N THR A 165 15.44 -17.15 -20.92
CA THR A 165 14.85 -16.73 -22.20
C THR A 165 13.46 -17.33 -22.40
N PHE A 166 13.30 -18.59 -22.03
CA PHE A 166 12.02 -19.28 -22.07
C PHE A 166 11.03 -18.67 -21.08
N LEU A 167 11.44 -18.43 -19.84
CA LEU A 167 10.61 -17.79 -18.81
C LEU A 167 10.15 -16.38 -19.21
N LYS A 168 11.05 -15.57 -19.78
CA LYS A 168 10.71 -14.25 -20.32
C LYS A 168 9.69 -14.32 -21.46
N SER A 169 9.80 -15.32 -22.33
CA SER A 169 8.83 -15.53 -23.41
C SER A 169 7.44 -15.87 -22.87
N LEU A 170 7.36 -16.74 -21.86
CA LEU A 170 6.09 -17.05 -21.18
C LEU A 170 5.52 -15.85 -20.42
N LEU A 171 6.37 -15.11 -19.71
CA LEU A 171 5.98 -13.89 -19.00
C LEU A 171 5.42 -12.84 -19.97
N LYS A 172 6.06 -12.65 -21.13
CA LYS A 172 5.57 -11.74 -22.16
C LYS A 172 4.13 -12.08 -22.59
N ILE A 173 3.85 -13.36 -22.86
CA ILE A 173 2.51 -13.83 -23.22
C ILE A 173 1.50 -13.53 -22.11
N LYS A 174 1.87 -13.75 -20.83
CA LYS A 174 0.99 -13.47 -19.69
C LYS A 174 0.72 -11.97 -19.52
N LEU A 175 1.73 -11.13 -19.69
CA LEU A 175 1.61 -9.68 -19.57
C LEU A 175 0.80 -9.07 -20.71
N GLN A 176 0.91 -9.59 -21.93
CA GLN A 176 0.03 -9.20 -23.05
C GLN A 176 -1.43 -9.50 -22.73
N LYS A 177 -1.72 -10.73 -22.27
CA LYS A 177 -3.09 -11.09 -21.84
C LYS A 177 -3.58 -10.24 -20.67
N ALA A 178 -2.68 -9.88 -19.76
CA ALA A 178 -2.99 -9.00 -18.65
C ALA A 178 -3.37 -7.60 -19.13
N HIS A 179 -2.60 -7.04 -20.06
CA HIS A 179 -2.87 -5.77 -20.71
C HIS A 179 -4.25 -5.78 -21.39
N ASP A 180 -4.54 -6.77 -22.23
CA ASP A 180 -5.81 -6.85 -22.98
C ASP A 180 -7.03 -6.94 -22.04
N ALA A 181 -6.90 -7.67 -20.92
CA ALA A 181 -7.95 -7.78 -19.92
C ALA A 181 -8.21 -6.44 -19.21
N VAL A 182 -7.14 -5.71 -18.87
CA VAL A 182 -7.23 -4.38 -18.26
C VAL A 182 -7.82 -3.37 -19.25
N GLU A 183 -7.43 -3.42 -20.52
CA GLU A 183 -7.97 -2.56 -21.58
C GLU A 183 -9.48 -2.79 -21.77
N THR A 184 -9.90 -4.05 -21.81
CA THR A 184 -11.33 -4.41 -21.85
C THR A 184 -12.08 -3.82 -20.66
N ARG A 185 -11.50 -3.90 -19.45
CA ARG A 185 -12.09 -3.32 -18.24
C ARG A 185 -12.19 -1.79 -18.30
N ARG A 186 -11.15 -1.11 -18.79
CA ARG A 186 -11.16 0.34 -19.03
C ARG A 186 -12.29 0.71 -19.98
N ASN A 187 -12.41 0.03 -21.13
CA ASN A 187 -13.43 0.32 -22.13
C ASN A 187 -14.84 0.11 -21.56
N ASN A 188 -15.04 -0.94 -20.76
CA ASN A 188 -16.30 -1.16 -20.06
C ASN A 188 -16.62 -0.03 -19.06
N LEU A 189 -15.64 0.47 -18.32
CA LEU A 189 -15.84 1.59 -17.40
C LEU A 189 -16.16 2.89 -18.14
N ILE A 190 -15.44 3.20 -19.22
CA ILE A 190 -15.74 4.36 -20.07
C ILE A 190 -17.18 4.26 -20.60
N ASN A 191 -17.61 3.09 -21.07
CA ASN A 191 -18.98 2.88 -21.53
C ASN A 191 -20.02 3.09 -20.41
N LEU A 192 -19.71 2.73 -19.16
CA LEU A 192 -20.60 2.97 -18.02
C LEU A 192 -20.63 4.45 -17.61
N MET A 193 -19.50 5.15 -17.73
CA MET A 193 -19.38 6.59 -17.47
C MET A 193 -20.17 7.40 -18.50
N GLU A 194 -20.07 7.04 -19.79
CA GLU A 194 -20.80 7.69 -20.89
C GLU A 194 -22.30 7.42 -20.85
N LYS A 195 -22.73 6.36 -20.18
CA LYS A 195 -24.13 6.05 -19.90
C LYS A 195 -24.63 6.66 -18.58
N GLU A 196 -23.80 7.45 -17.89
CA GLU A 196 -24.14 8.12 -16.63
C GLU A 196 -24.60 7.15 -15.52
N ILE A 197 -24.12 5.89 -15.57
CA ILE A 197 -24.47 4.87 -14.56
C ILE A 197 -23.63 5.05 -13.29
N LEU A 198 -22.44 5.64 -13.42
CA LEU A 198 -21.53 5.86 -12.30
C LEU A 198 -21.78 7.24 -11.68
N TYR A 199 -22.62 7.28 -10.64
CA TYR A 199 -23.02 8.51 -9.94
C TYR A 199 -21.85 9.43 -9.56
N LEU A 200 -20.73 8.88 -9.09
CA LEU A 200 -19.54 9.69 -8.76
C LEU A 200 -19.04 10.48 -9.97
N TYR A 201 -19.12 9.89 -11.16
CA TYR A 201 -18.64 10.48 -12.40
C TYR A 201 -19.67 11.42 -13.03
N GLU A 202 -20.97 11.11 -12.95
CA GLU A 202 -22.04 11.95 -13.49
C GLU A 202 -21.95 13.40 -13.00
N TYR A 203 -21.76 13.59 -11.69
CA TYR A 203 -21.71 14.92 -11.06
C TYR A 203 -20.32 15.56 -11.05
N ASN A 204 -19.27 14.83 -11.44
CA ASN A 204 -17.88 15.27 -11.31
C ASN A 204 -17.04 14.91 -12.54
N ASN A 205 -17.65 14.81 -13.72
CA ASN A 205 -17.01 14.37 -14.96
C ASN A 205 -15.78 15.23 -15.33
N GLU A 206 -15.80 16.51 -15.00
CA GLU A 206 -14.69 17.47 -15.15
C GLU A 206 -13.53 17.20 -14.17
N LEU A 207 -13.79 16.58 -13.03
CA LEU A 207 -12.78 16.28 -12.00
C LEU A 207 -12.02 14.99 -12.27
N PHE A 208 -12.57 14.07 -13.08
CA PHE A 208 -11.97 12.75 -13.33
C PHE A 208 -11.54 12.59 -14.79
N SER A 209 -10.24 12.46 -15.02
CA SER A 209 -9.73 12.16 -16.35
C SER A 209 -10.13 10.75 -16.78
N LYS A 210 -10.35 10.58 -18.09
CA LYS A 210 -10.45 9.26 -18.74
C LYS A 210 -9.06 8.60 -18.93
N ASN A 211 -8.00 9.21 -18.37
CA ASN A 211 -6.63 8.70 -18.37
C ASN A 211 -6.41 7.80 -17.16
N PHE A 212 -6.87 6.56 -17.29
CA PHE A 212 -6.71 5.56 -16.25
C PHE A 212 -5.26 5.06 -16.18
N LEU A 213 -4.69 5.08 -14.98
CA LEU A 213 -3.52 4.26 -14.69
C LEU A 213 -4.00 2.86 -14.34
N SER A 214 -3.36 1.84 -14.90
CA SER A 214 -3.68 0.46 -14.57
C SER A 214 -2.48 -0.28 -14.00
N ILE A 215 -2.75 -1.22 -13.09
CA ILE A 215 -1.70 -1.95 -12.36
C ILE A 215 -1.88 -3.46 -12.55
N VAL A 216 -0.75 -4.13 -12.82
CA VAL A 216 -0.63 -5.58 -12.81
C VAL A 216 0.22 -6.00 -11.61
N ASN A 217 -0.38 -6.72 -10.66
CA ASN A 217 0.31 -7.27 -9.50
C ASN A 217 1.17 -8.48 -9.89
N LEU A 218 2.46 -8.45 -9.62
CA LEU A 218 3.39 -9.53 -9.85
C LEU A 218 3.60 -10.32 -8.56
N VAL A 219 3.15 -11.58 -8.55
CA VAL A 219 3.10 -12.39 -7.34
C VAL A 219 4.14 -13.50 -7.41
N GLY A 220 4.93 -13.64 -6.34
CA GLY A 220 5.95 -14.67 -6.19
C GLY A 220 7.22 -14.44 -7.01
N LEU A 221 7.66 -13.18 -7.13
CA LEU A 221 8.94 -12.86 -7.76
C LEU A 221 10.13 -13.49 -7.03
N ASP A 222 10.09 -13.62 -5.70
CA ASP A 222 11.19 -14.27 -4.96
C ASP A 222 11.24 -15.76 -5.26
N GLU A 223 10.10 -16.44 -5.34
CA GLU A 223 10.07 -17.84 -5.76
C GLU A 223 10.61 -17.99 -7.19
N LEU A 224 10.15 -17.17 -8.15
CA LEU A 224 10.66 -17.20 -9.53
C LEU A 224 12.19 -16.96 -9.57
N ALA A 225 12.69 -15.97 -8.85
CA ALA A 225 14.12 -15.67 -8.78
C ALA A 225 14.92 -16.82 -8.17
N LYS A 226 14.43 -17.43 -7.08
CA LYS A 226 15.04 -18.62 -6.46
C LYS A 226 15.06 -19.83 -7.39
N PHE A 227 14.04 -19.97 -8.24
CA PHE A 227 14.01 -21.05 -9.23
C PHE A 227 15.11 -20.92 -10.30
N VAL A 228 15.40 -19.69 -10.73
CA VAL A 228 16.46 -19.42 -11.73
C VAL A 228 17.84 -19.39 -11.09
N ALA A 229 17.96 -18.88 -9.87
CA ALA A 229 19.23 -18.59 -9.19
C ALA A 229 19.27 -19.16 -7.76
N SER A 230 19.21 -20.48 -7.62
CA SER A 230 18.87 -21.14 -6.35
C SER A 230 19.83 -20.96 -5.15
N GLN A 231 21.07 -20.48 -5.33
CA GLN A 231 22.10 -20.50 -4.28
C GLN A 231 22.76 -19.14 -3.98
N ASP A 232 22.47 -18.09 -4.75
CA ASP A 232 23.11 -16.79 -4.61
C ASP A 232 22.05 -15.70 -4.43
N GLU A 233 22.04 -15.05 -3.26
CA GLU A 233 21.08 -13.99 -2.93
C GLU A 233 21.25 -12.73 -3.78
N GLU A 234 22.48 -12.41 -4.18
CA GLU A 234 22.76 -11.26 -5.04
C GLU A 234 22.24 -11.54 -6.45
N GLU A 235 22.49 -12.75 -6.96
CA GLU A 235 21.95 -13.20 -8.23
C GLU A 235 20.42 -13.30 -8.22
N GLN A 236 19.82 -13.77 -7.12
CA GLN A 236 18.36 -13.75 -6.95
C GLN A 236 17.80 -12.33 -7.01
N ASN A 237 18.47 -11.36 -6.38
CA ASN A 237 18.04 -9.97 -6.47
C ASN A 237 18.19 -9.42 -7.89
N ARG A 238 19.29 -9.74 -8.57
CA ARG A 238 19.52 -9.36 -9.97
C ARG A 238 18.42 -9.92 -10.87
N MET A 239 18.06 -11.19 -10.67
CA MET A 239 16.98 -11.83 -11.42
C MET A 239 15.61 -11.22 -11.11
N TRP A 240 15.33 -10.91 -9.85
CA TRP A 240 14.12 -10.19 -9.43
C TRP A 240 13.97 -8.87 -10.21
N ILE A 241 15.03 -8.05 -10.21
CA ILE A 241 15.05 -6.74 -10.90
C ILE A 241 14.88 -6.94 -12.41
N LYS A 242 15.61 -7.89 -12.99
CA LYS A 242 15.56 -8.20 -14.42
C LYS A 242 14.16 -8.61 -14.91
N PHE A 243 13.42 -9.40 -14.11
CA PHE A 243 12.03 -9.76 -14.42
C PHE A 243 11.07 -8.58 -14.24
N MET A 244 11.28 -7.73 -13.25
CA MET A 244 10.50 -6.49 -13.07
C MET A 244 10.68 -5.53 -14.25
N GLU A 245 11.92 -5.23 -14.62
CA GLU A 245 12.26 -4.35 -15.74
C GLU A 245 11.75 -4.91 -17.08
N PHE A 246 11.88 -6.22 -17.28
CA PHE A 246 11.31 -6.88 -18.46
C PHE A 246 9.79 -6.74 -18.50
N SER A 247 9.13 -6.89 -17.34
CA SER A 247 7.67 -6.73 -17.25
C SER A 247 7.23 -5.32 -17.60
N LYS A 248 7.95 -4.31 -17.08
CA LYS A 248 7.74 -2.90 -17.41
C LYS A 248 7.84 -2.67 -18.92
N LYS A 249 8.94 -3.11 -19.53
CA LYS A 249 9.17 -2.97 -20.97
C LYS A 249 8.04 -3.59 -21.81
N VAL A 250 7.62 -4.80 -21.47
CA VAL A 250 6.53 -5.48 -22.21
C VAL A 250 5.22 -4.71 -22.07
N LEU A 251 4.86 -4.26 -20.87
CA LEU A 251 3.61 -3.53 -20.64
C LEU A 251 3.62 -2.15 -21.32
N GLU A 252 4.75 -1.45 -21.31
CA GLU A 252 4.94 -0.21 -22.07
C GLU A 252 4.82 -0.44 -23.58
N GLU A 253 5.40 -1.52 -24.11
CA GLU A 253 5.26 -1.90 -25.52
C GLU A 253 3.81 -2.20 -25.89
N CYS A 254 3.03 -2.84 -25.02
CA CYS A 254 1.61 -3.12 -25.25
C CYS A 254 0.75 -1.85 -25.19
N GLY A 255 1.08 -0.91 -24.29
CA GLY A 255 0.33 0.34 -24.12
C GLY A 255 0.59 1.39 -25.22
N LYS A 256 1.65 1.24 -26.02
CA LYS A 256 1.96 2.15 -27.14
C LYS A 256 0.80 2.19 -28.14
N GLY A 257 0.12 3.35 -28.21
CA GLY A 257 -1.00 3.59 -29.13
C GLY A 257 -2.39 3.31 -28.56
N ALA A 258 -2.51 2.65 -27.40
CA ALA A 258 -3.80 2.32 -26.78
C ALA A 258 -4.35 3.42 -25.85
N GLY A 259 -3.53 4.43 -25.52
CA GLY A 259 -3.86 5.46 -24.53
C GLY A 259 -4.12 4.89 -23.13
N LEU A 260 -3.59 3.71 -22.85
CA LEU A 260 -3.68 3.01 -21.57
C LEU A 260 -2.27 2.83 -21.01
N ARG A 261 -2.03 3.37 -19.83
CA ARG A 261 -0.79 3.14 -19.09
C ARG A 261 -0.98 1.96 -18.15
N VAL A 262 -0.20 0.90 -18.34
CA VAL A 262 -0.19 -0.27 -17.46
C VAL A 262 1.19 -0.41 -16.82
N LEU A 263 1.27 -0.45 -15.49
CA LEU A 263 2.52 -0.60 -14.75
C LEU A 263 2.53 -1.92 -13.95
N PRO A 264 3.68 -2.61 -13.88
CA PRO A 264 3.84 -3.72 -12.96
C PRO A 264 4.05 -3.19 -11.53
N ALA A 265 3.44 -3.85 -10.55
CA ALA A 265 3.60 -3.55 -9.13
C ALA A 265 3.68 -4.84 -8.32
N VAL A 266 4.08 -4.73 -7.05
CA VAL A 266 4.06 -5.83 -6.08
C VAL A 266 3.44 -5.29 -4.80
N TYR A 267 2.20 -5.67 -4.54
CA TYR A 267 1.44 -5.27 -3.36
C TYR A 267 0.69 -6.45 -2.76
N VAL A 268 0.28 -6.33 -1.50
CA VAL A 268 -0.41 -7.40 -0.78
C VAL A 268 -1.89 -7.46 -1.18
N ASP A 269 -2.35 -8.65 -1.54
CA ASP A 269 -3.75 -8.99 -1.79
C ASP A 269 -3.99 -10.50 -1.54
N ASP A 270 -5.17 -11.00 -1.88
CA ASP A 270 -5.54 -12.40 -1.68
C ASP A 270 -4.88 -13.37 -2.69
N SER A 271 -4.22 -12.86 -3.73
CA SER A 271 -3.72 -13.66 -4.84
C SER A 271 -2.55 -14.55 -4.44
N SER A 272 -1.71 -14.11 -3.49
CA SER A 272 -0.59 -14.90 -2.95
C SER A 272 -1.02 -16.26 -2.42
N ARG A 273 -2.08 -16.30 -1.59
CA ARG A 273 -2.60 -17.55 -1.04
C ARG A 273 -3.39 -18.33 -2.08
N ARG A 274 -4.23 -17.64 -2.86
CA ARG A 274 -5.08 -18.27 -3.88
C ARG A 274 -4.25 -19.00 -4.95
N PHE A 275 -3.19 -18.36 -5.44
CA PHE A 275 -2.29 -18.98 -6.40
C PHE A 275 -1.54 -20.17 -5.81
N TYR A 276 -1.09 -20.06 -4.56
CA TYR A 276 -0.44 -21.19 -3.87
C TYR A 276 -1.37 -22.40 -3.74
N ASP A 277 -2.61 -22.19 -3.29
CA ASP A 277 -3.58 -23.29 -3.14
C ASP A 277 -3.90 -23.94 -4.51
N MET A 278 -4.06 -23.13 -5.57
CA MET A 278 -4.25 -23.63 -6.94
C MET A 278 -3.05 -24.45 -7.45
N ASP A 279 -1.82 -24.00 -7.20
CA ASP A 279 -0.63 -24.70 -7.68
C ASP A 279 -0.35 -25.98 -6.88
N ARG A 280 -0.61 -25.98 -5.57
CA ARG A 280 -0.45 -27.16 -4.71
C ARG A 280 -1.25 -28.37 -5.23
N GLU A 281 -2.38 -28.13 -5.87
CA GLU A 281 -3.22 -29.19 -6.44
C GLU A 281 -2.72 -29.72 -7.79
N ASN A 282 -1.94 -28.91 -8.52
CA ASN A 282 -1.67 -29.12 -9.94
C ASN A 282 -0.17 -29.24 -10.31
N ILE A 283 0.73 -29.08 -9.33
CA ILE A 283 2.19 -29.05 -9.52
C ILE A 283 2.86 -30.13 -8.66
N PRO A 284 3.96 -30.76 -9.12
CA PRO A 284 4.68 -31.75 -8.32
C PRO A 284 5.06 -31.23 -6.93
N LYS A 285 4.85 -32.08 -5.91
CA LYS A 285 5.03 -31.73 -4.49
C LYS A 285 6.42 -31.19 -4.16
N GLU A 286 7.45 -31.71 -4.83
CA GLU A 286 8.86 -31.29 -4.66
C GLU A 286 9.10 -29.78 -4.90
N PHE A 287 8.26 -29.13 -5.71
CA PHE A 287 8.34 -27.70 -5.95
C PHE A 287 7.59 -26.89 -4.89
N ILE A 288 6.48 -27.45 -4.39
CA ILE A 288 5.62 -26.79 -3.41
C ILE A 288 6.20 -26.90 -2.00
N GLU A 289 6.87 -28.00 -1.68
CA GLU A 289 7.56 -28.22 -0.39
C GLU A 289 8.70 -27.22 -0.15
N LYS A 290 9.22 -26.57 -1.20
CA LYS A 290 10.21 -25.49 -1.08
C LYS A 290 9.59 -24.16 -0.62
N ILE A 291 8.27 -24.06 -0.53
CA ILE A 291 7.52 -22.86 -0.15
C ILE A 291 6.94 -23.06 1.25
N ASN A 292 7.72 -22.68 2.26
CA ASN A 292 7.40 -22.95 3.67
C ASN A 292 6.22 -22.12 4.22
N ALA A 293 5.84 -21.03 3.54
CA ALA A 293 4.87 -20.07 4.08
C ALA A 293 3.39 -20.41 3.75
N GLY A 294 3.14 -21.42 2.92
CA GLY A 294 1.79 -21.71 2.44
C GLY A 294 1.16 -20.59 1.60
N ARG A 295 1.98 -19.69 1.06
CA ARG A 295 1.60 -18.52 0.26
C ARG A 295 2.83 -18.04 -0.53
N TYR A 296 2.64 -17.39 -1.66
CA TYR A 296 3.74 -16.82 -2.45
C TYR A 296 4.20 -15.45 -1.95
N SER A 297 5.43 -15.06 -2.28
CA SER A 297 5.95 -13.76 -1.85
C SER A 297 5.25 -12.58 -2.53
N GLN A 298 5.06 -11.51 -1.77
CA GLN A 298 4.59 -10.20 -2.24
C GLN A 298 5.47 -9.13 -1.60
N THR A 299 4.88 -8.13 -0.94
CA THR A 299 5.59 -7.11 -0.18
C THR A 299 6.34 -7.76 1.00
N PRO A 300 7.64 -7.46 1.19
CA PRO A 300 8.44 -8.01 2.27
C PRO A 300 8.03 -7.42 3.61
N VAL A 301 8.12 -8.27 4.63
CA VAL A 301 8.02 -7.89 6.03
C VAL A 301 9.43 -7.87 6.60
N LEU A 302 9.83 -6.75 7.16
CA LEU A 302 11.10 -6.53 7.86
C LEU A 302 10.82 -6.48 9.37
N ASP A 303 11.50 -7.31 10.18
CA ASP A 303 11.48 -7.13 11.64
C ASP A 303 12.36 -5.94 12.01
N ILE A 304 12.03 -5.26 13.09
CA ILE A 304 12.79 -4.10 13.59
C ILE A 304 14.28 -4.41 13.79
N LYS A 305 14.61 -5.65 14.17
CA LYS A 305 15.99 -6.12 14.37
C LYS A 305 16.80 -6.21 13.08
N ASP A 306 16.12 -6.28 11.94
CA ASP A 306 16.75 -6.46 10.63
C ASP A 306 17.09 -5.11 9.95
N ILE A 307 16.71 -3.96 10.55
CA ILE A 307 17.01 -2.62 10.01
C ILE A 307 18.53 -2.37 9.90
N GLY A 308 19.31 -2.94 10.84
CA GLY A 308 20.77 -2.89 10.83
C GLY A 308 21.43 -3.74 9.74
N ASN A 309 20.68 -4.60 9.03
CA ASN A 309 21.24 -5.45 7.98
C ASN A 309 21.36 -4.68 6.65
N GLU A 310 22.49 -4.01 6.46
CA GLU A 310 22.79 -3.19 5.28
C GLU A 310 22.61 -3.93 3.94
N SER A 311 22.94 -5.22 3.89
CA SER A 311 22.79 -6.02 2.66
C SER A 311 21.32 -6.22 2.28
N LEU A 312 20.48 -6.51 3.28
CA LEU A 312 19.05 -6.65 3.12
C LEU A 312 18.39 -5.32 2.77
N ILE A 313 18.75 -4.24 3.47
CA ILE A 313 18.25 -2.89 3.21
C ILE A 313 18.57 -2.46 1.78
N ARG A 314 19.83 -2.60 1.34
CA ARG A 314 20.25 -2.28 -0.03
C ARG A 314 19.45 -3.08 -1.05
N ARG A 315 19.23 -4.37 -0.78
CA ARG A 315 18.40 -5.24 -1.62
C ARG A 315 16.97 -4.68 -1.74
N LEU A 316 16.33 -4.40 -0.61
CA LEU A 316 14.96 -3.87 -0.57
C LEU A 316 14.84 -2.52 -1.28
N GLN A 317 15.76 -1.59 -1.02
CA GLN A 317 15.77 -0.29 -1.65
C GLN A 317 16.00 -0.37 -3.18
N SER A 318 16.85 -1.29 -3.65
CA SER A 318 17.02 -1.53 -5.09
C SER A 318 15.74 -2.01 -5.78
N ARG A 319 14.96 -2.87 -5.11
CA ARG A 319 13.66 -3.35 -5.61
C ARG A 319 12.60 -2.25 -5.60
N ILE A 320 12.62 -1.38 -4.57
CA ILE A 320 11.77 -0.18 -4.53
C ILE A 320 12.08 0.75 -5.73
N GLY A 321 13.36 0.94 -6.05
CA GLY A 321 13.79 1.74 -7.20
C GLY A 321 13.42 1.13 -8.55
N ALA A 322 13.41 -0.19 -8.66
CA ALA A 322 13.10 -0.90 -9.92
C ALA A 322 11.59 -1.00 -10.24
N THR A 323 10.70 -0.59 -9.34
CA THR A 323 9.25 -0.84 -9.45
C THR A 323 8.44 0.46 -9.56
N ASP A 324 8.15 0.88 -10.79
CA ASP A 324 7.37 2.09 -11.08
C ASP A 324 5.91 1.99 -10.65
N GLY A 325 5.27 0.82 -10.73
CA GLY A 325 3.87 0.67 -10.35
C GLY A 325 3.64 0.58 -8.85
N GLY A 326 4.71 0.36 -8.07
CA GLY A 326 4.64 0.29 -6.61
C GLY A 326 5.29 -0.95 -5.99
N TYR A 327 6.14 -0.71 -4.99
CA TYR A 327 6.69 -1.69 -4.07
C TYR A 327 7.05 -0.95 -2.78
N HIS A 328 6.80 -1.57 -1.64
CA HIS A 328 7.09 -0.99 -0.32
C HIS A 328 7.64 -2.06 0.62
N VAL A 329 8.08 -1.64 1.81
CA VAL A 329 8.46 -2.55 2.89
C VAL A 329 7.46 -2.41 4.02
N ILE A 330 7.05 -3.52 4.62
CA ILE A 330 6.29 -3.52 5.88
C ILE A 330 7.29 -3.66 7.02
N LEU A 331 7.43 -2.62 7.84
CA LEU A 331 8.22 -2.68 9.06
C LEU A 331 7.35 -3.19 10.21
N ASP A 332 7.66 -4.38 10.72
CA ASP A 332 6.98 -4.98 11.87
C ASP A 332 7.61 -4.50 13.18
N VAL A 333 6.85 -3.71 13.93
CA VAL A 333 7.25 -3.14 15.22
C VAL A 333 6.54 -3.83 16.40
N SER A 334 5.97 -5.02 16.16
CA SER A 334 5.22 -5.76 17.18
C SER A 334 6.10 -6.37 18.27
N THR A 335 7.41 -6.46 18.06
CA THR A 335 8.39 -7.05 18.98
C THR A 335 9.08 -6.02 19.86
N ASP A 336 8.68 -4.75 19.75
CA ASP A 336 9.28 -3.66 20.50
C ASP A 336 8.60 -3.50 21.86
N ASP A 337 9.38 -3.71 22.94
CA ASP A 337 8.93 -3.70 24.32
C ASP A 337 9.11 -2.33 25.01
N GLY A 338 9.53 -1.27 24.29
CA GLY A 338 9.65 0.08 24.87
C GLY A 338 9.62 1.25 23.87
N ASP A 339 8.97 2.36 24.26
CA ASP A 339 8.70 3.54 23.42
C ASP A 339 9.97 4.19 22.82
N SER A 340 11.09 4.23 23.56
CA SER A 340 12.34 4.83 23.08
C SER A 340 13.02 4.01 21.97
N LEU A 341 12.85 2.69 21.99
CA LEU A 341 13.40 1.81 20.96
C LEU A 341 12.62 1.95 19.64
N LEU A 342 11.32 2.26 19.72
CA LEU A 342 10.46 2.43 18.56
C LEU A 342 10.79 3.72 17.80
N GLU A 343 11.01 4.81 18.54
CA GLU A 343 11.42 6.10 17.98
C GLU A 343 12.74 5.98 17.19
N ASP A 344 13.76 5.38 17.82
CA ASP A 344 15.08 5.17 17.21
C ASP A 344 14.97 4.30 15.95
N SER A 345 14.19 3.22 16.03
CA SER A 345 14.03 2.27 14.93
C SER A 345 13.29 2.87 13.73
N ILE A 346 12.23 3.64 13.96
CA ILE A 346 11.53 4.35 12.88
C ILE A 346 12.47 5.39 12.26
N THR A 347 13.21 6.13 13.08
CA THR A 347 14.18 7.13 12.62
C THR A 347 15.30 6.50 11.79
N GLU A 348 15.80 5.33 12.18
CA GLU A 348 16.78 4.57 11.41
C GLU A 348 16.17 4.07 10.09
N ALA A 349 14.97 3.49 10.13
CA ALA A 349 14.31 2.96 8.94
C ALA A 349 14.08 4.03 7.87
N ILE A 350 13.62 5.23 8.23
CA ILE A 350 13.40 6.33 7.26
C ILE A 350 14.71 6.87 6.67
N SER A 351 15.86 6.63 7.32
CA SER A 351 17.16 7.01 6.77
C SER A 351 17.67 6.04 5.69
N LYS A 352 17.04 4.87 5.59
CA LYS A 352 17.50 3.72 4.81
C LYS A 352 16.52 3.28 3.72
N LEU A 353 15.22 3.46 3.95
CA LEU A 353 14.15 2.99 3.08
C LEU A 353 13.23 4.14 2.68
N SER A 354 12.87 4.17 1.40
CA SER A 354 12.07 5.26 0.82
C SER A 354 10.55 5.11 0.98
N VAL A 355 10.05 3.89 1.14
CA VAL A 355 8.60 3.62 1.23
C VAL A 355 8.34 2.54 2.27
N ILE A 356 7.81 2.94 3.43
CA ILE A 356 7.70 2.10 4.62
C ILE A 356 6.27 2.12 5.12
N LYS A 357 5.66 0.94 5.30
CA LYS A 357 4.39 0.77 5.99
C LYS A 357 4.66 0.23 7.39
N ILE A 358 4.18 0.91 8.41
CA ILE A 358 4.37 0.46 9.79
C ILE A 358 3.28 -0.55 10.15
N ARG A 359 3.66 -1.67 10.74
CA ARG A 359 2.76 -2.70 11.24
C ARG A 359 3.03 -2.98 12.71
N LYS A 360 2.01 -2.80 13.54
CA LYS A 360 1.99 -3.25 14.93
C LYS A 360 0.81 -4.20 15.14
N LYS A 361 1.10 -5.47 15.40
CA LYS A 361 0.09 -6.52 15.62
C LYS A 361 -0.53 -6.32 16.99
N MET A 362 -1.80 -5.96 16.98
CA MET A 362 -2.57 -5.70 18.19
C MET A 362 -3.89 -6.45 18.12
N ILE A 363 -4.60 -6.50 19.23
CA ILE A 363 -6.02 -6.86 19.26
C ILE A 363 -6.87 -5.65 19.66
N SER A 364 -8.12 -5.65 19.23
CA SER A 364 -9.19 -4.85 19.83
C SER A 364 -10.27 -5.78 20.38
N CYS A 365 -10.67 -5.55 21.63
CA CYS A 365 -11.77 -6.30 22.24
C CYS A 365 -13.11 -5.82 21.69
N ALA A 366 -13.87 -6.73 21.08
CA ALA A 366 -15.22 -6.42 20.60
C ALA A 366 -16.23 -6.15 21.73
N THR A 367 -15.90 -6.49 22.98
CA THR A 367 -16.77 -6.31 24.15
C THR A 367 -16.58 -4.96 24.82
N CYS A 368 -15.34 -4.52 25.05
CA CYS A 368 -15.06 -3.29 25.79
C CYS A 368 -14.22 -2.25 25.00
N GLY A 369 -13.89 -2.54 23.74
CA GLY A 369 -13.09 -1.67 22.87
C GLY A 369 -11.60 -1.62 23.19
N THR A 370 -11.15 -2.21 24.30
CA THR A 370 -9.73 -2.18 24.72
C THR A 370 -8.83 -2.73 23.64
N LYS A 371 -7.80 -1.96 23.31
CA LYS A 371 -6.70 -2.39 22.45
C LYS A 371 -5.49 -2.76 23.27
N SER A 372 -4.77 -3.77 22.82
CA SER A 372 -3.57 -4.27 23.48
C SER A 372 -2.72 -5.07 22.51
N MET A 373 -1.52 -5.44 22.95
CA MET A 373 -0.67 -6.43 22.27
C MET A 373 -1.44 -7.73 21.97
N LEU A 374 -0.95 -8.47 20.97
CA LEU A 374 -1.56 -9.70 20.49
C LEU A 374 -1.69 -10.74 21.62
N GLN A 375 -2.92 -11.12 21.94
CA GLN A 375 -3.23 -12.15 22.94
C GLN A 375 -4.60 -12.79 22.69
N SER A 376 -4.85 -13.95 23.30
CA SER A 376 -6.08 -14.72 23.06
C SER A 376 -7.32 -14.18 23.76
N ARG A 377 -7.16 -13.30 24.76
CA ARG A 377 -8.26 -12.71 25.54
C ARG A 377 -7.97 -11.26 25.87
N CYS A 378 -9.02 -10.46 26.00
CA CYS A 378 -8.90 -9.07 26.40
C CYS A 378 -8.30 -8.96 27.82
N PRO A 379 -7.28 -8.11 28.02
CA PRO A 379 -6.63 -7.99 29.32
C PRO A 379 -7.49 -7.21 30.33
N LYS A 380 -8.42 -6.38 29.84
CA LYS A 380 -9.30 -5.55 30.68
C LYS A 380 -10.55 -6.30 31.16
N CYS A 381 -11.20 -7.07 30.29
CA CYS A 381 -12.49 -7.71 30.60
C CYS A 381 -12.49 -9.24 30.47
N GLY A 382 -11.37 -9.88 30.09
CA GLY A 382 -11.26 -11.33 29.96
C GLY A 382 -11.99 -11.95 28.76
N SER A 383 -12.68 -11.15 27.93
CA SER A 383 -13.43 -11.63 26.77
C SER A 383 -12.51 -12.28 25.72
N ALA A 384 -12.92 -13.43 25.19
CA ALA A 384 -12.27 -14.09 24.06
C ALA A 384 -12.66 -13.48 22.70
N LYS A 385 -13.62 -12.55 22.67
CA LYS A 385 -14.04 -11.86 21.44
C LYS A 385 -13.05 -10.74 21.11
N VAL A 386 -11.94 -11.12 20.50
CA VAL A 386 -10.84 -10.22 20.10
C VAL A 386 -10.70 -10.19 18.57
N LEU A 387 -10.48 -9.00 18.04
CA LEU A 387 -10.23 -8.75 16.63
C LEU A 387 -8.76 -8.38 16.46
N VAL A 388 -8.02 -9.08 15.60
CA VAL A 388 -6.64 -8.71 15.28
C VAL A 388 -6.64 -7.44 14.43
N LEU A 389 -5.89 -6.43 14.87
CA LEU A 389 -5.66 -5.19 14.16
C LEU A 389 -4.43 -5.33 13.27
N GLN A 390 -4.51 -4.74 12.08
CA GLN A 390 -3.41 -4.69 11.10
C GLN A 390 -2.97 -6.09 10.65
N THR A 391 -3.86 -6.76 9.91
CA THR A 391 -3.54 -7.97 9.15
C THR A 391 -2.77 -7.62 7.88
N ASP A 392 -2.03 -8.59 7.34
CA ASP A 392 -1.33 -8.45 6.05
C ASP A 392 -2.30 -8.07 4.91
N ASN A 393 -3.58 -8.43 5.05
CA ASN A 393 -4.65 -8.23 4.08
C ASN A 393 -5.52 -7.01 4.37
#